data_AF-A0AAV1K7U5-F1
#
_entry.id   AF-A0AAV1K7U5-F1
#
_cell.length_a   1.000
_cell.length_b   1.000
_cell.length_c   1.000
_cell.angle_alpha   90.00
_cell.angle_beta   90.00
_cell.angle_gamma   90.00
#
_symmetry.space_group_name_H-M   'P 1'
#
loop_
_entity.id
_entity.type
_entity.pdbx_description
1 polymer ?
#
loop_
_entity_poly.entity_id
_entity_poly.type
_entity_poly.pdbx_seq_one_letter_code
_entity_poly.pdbx_strand_id
1 'polypeptide(L)'
;MAEKFNKTAINFSYVEKLNILIQSFQDRFSEFKKVKPLLDIFSNPFTISVENAPKSMQLEIIDIQSDQDLRNKFNEGDLLNLYRCIDKNTYKELRINQMCQLIWFYLYM
;
A
#
# COMPACT_ATOMS: atom_id res chain seq x y z
N MET A 1 25.29 0.45 -51.89
CA MET A 1 25.89 -0.01 -50.62
C MET A 1 25.47 0.97 -49.54
N ALA A 2 25.12 0.49 -48.35
CA ALA A 2 24.75 1.23 -47.14
C ALA A 2 23.34 1.88 -47.08
N GLU A 3 22.36 1.10 -46.59
CA GLU A 3 21.28 1.63 -45.74
C GLU A 3 20.68 0.52 -44.86
N LYS A 4 21.55 -0.29 -44.23
CA LYS A 4 21.19 -1.07 -43.05
C LYS A 4 21.53 -0.26 -41.80
N PHE A 5 21.05 0.99 -41.74
CA PHE A 5 21.19 1.83 -40.55
C PHE A 5 20.38 1.21 -39.40
N ASN A 6 21.06 0.35 -38.67
CA ASN A 6 21.05 0.21 -37.22
C ASN A 6 19.71 -0.08 -36.52
N LYS A 7 18.92 -1.00 -37.08
CA LYS A 7 17.75 -1.58 -36.39
C LYS A 7 18.11 -2.15 -35.00
N THR A 8 19.36 -2.61 -34.82
CA THR A 8 19.89 -3.17 -33.57
C THR A 8 20.21 -2.09 -32.52
N ALA A 9 20.85 -0.97 -32.87
CA ALA A 9 21.08 0.10 -31.90
C ALA A 9 19.82 0.91 -31.58
N ILE A 10 18.88 1.03 -32.51
CA ILE A 10 17.57 1.61 -32.22
C ILE A 10 16.83 0.74 -31.19
N ASN A 11 16.87 -0.58 -31.34
CA ASN A 11 16.31 -1.52 -30.36
C ASN A 11 17.01 -1.39 -28.99
N PHE A 12 18.35 -1.33 -28.98
CA PHE A 12 19.13 -1.14 -27.75
C PHE A 12 18.80 0.18 -27.03
N SER A 13 18.59 1.27 -27.79
CA SER A 13 18.23 2.58 -27.23
C SER A 13 16.88 2.58 -26.52
N TYR A 14 15.87 1.87 -27.07
CA TYR A 14 14.58 1.75 -26.40
C TYR A 14 14.64 0.86 -25.17
N VAL A 15 15.40 -0.24 -25.23
CA VAL A 15 15.63 -1.12 -24.08
C VAL A 15 16.29 -0.35 -22.93
N GLU A 16 17.27 0.50 -23.22
CA GLU A 16 17.94 1.32 -22.21
C GLU A 16 16.98 2.34 -21.58
N LYS A 17 16.17 3.03 -22.38
CA LYS A 17 15.13 3.94 -21.87
C LYS A 17 14.09 3.24 -21.00
N LEU A 18 13.67 2.03 -21.37
CA LEU A 18 12.76 1.22 -20.57
C LEU A 18 13.39 0.82 -19.23
N ASN A 19 14.66 0.42 -19.22
CA ASN A 19 15.37 0.08 -17.98
C ASN A 19 15.50 1.28 -17.04
N ILE A 20 15.84 2.46 -17.56
CA ILE A 20 15.88 3.71 -16.78
C ILE A 20 14.50 4.01 -16.19
N LEU A 21 13.43 3.85 -16.98
CA LEU A 21 12.08 4.06 -16.50
C LEU A 21 11.74 3.08 -15.37
N ILE A 22 11.99 1.79 -15.55
CA ILE A 22 11.76 0.76 -14.54
C ILE A 22 12.51 1.07 -13.25
N GLN A 23 13.79 1.44 -13.34
CA GLN A 23 14.58 1.83 -12.16
C GLN A 23 13.99 3.06 -11.46
N SER A 24 13.61 4.10 -12.21
CA SER A 24 12.97 5.29 -11.63
C SER A 24 11.66 4.97 -10.90
N PHE A 25 10.88 4.00 -11.39
CA PHE A 25 9.71 3.49 -10.69
C PHE A 25 10.12 2.73 -9.43
N GLN A 26 11.06 1.79 -9.53
CA GLN A 26 11.52 1.00 -8.39
C GLN A 26 12.07 1.87 -7.26
N ASP A 27 12.81 2.93 -7.58
CA ASP A 27 13.36 3.88 -6.61
C ASP A 27 12.26 4.70 -5.95
N ARG A 28 11.34 5.30 -6.73
CA ARG A 28 10.20 6.06 -6.18
C ARG A 28 9.29 5.20 -5.30
N PHE A 29 9.10 3.93 -5.65
CA PHE A 29 8.25 3.00 -4.91
C PHE A 29 8.99 2.15 -3.88
N SER A 30 10.30 2.34 -3.71
CA SER A 30 11.11 1.60 -2.74
C SER A 30 10.63 1.86 -1.31
N GLU A 31 10.31 3.12 -0.99
CA GLU A 31 9.75 3.51 0.31
C GLU A 31 8.33 2.96 0.52
N PHE A 32 7.53 2.82 -0.54
CA PHE A 32 6.20 2.21 -0.47
C PHE A 32 6.25 0.73 -0.11
N LYS A 33 7.34 0.02 -0.46
CA LYS A 33 7.55 -1.37 0.00
C LYS A 33 7.62 -1.45 1.53
N LYS A 34 8.07 -0.40 2.20
CA LYS A 34 8.08 -0.32 3.68
C LYS A 34 6.67 -0.14 4.26
N VAL A 35 5.73 0.39 3.47
CA VAL A 35 4.32 0.58 3.84
C VAL A 35 3.48 -0.66 3.50
N LYS A 36 3.99 -1.57 2.67
CA LYS A 36 3.25 -2.80 2.29
C LYS A 36 2.77 -3.64 3.49
N PRO A 37 3.58 -3.92 4.53
CA PRO A 37 3.11 -4.66 5.69
C PRO A 37 1.95 -3.97 6.41
N LEU A 38 1.97 -2.63 6.45
CA LEU A 38 0.87 -1.84 6.99
C LEU A 38 -0.38 -1.99 6.12
N LEU A 39 -0.27 -1.88 4.80
CA LEU A 39 -1.40 -2.07 3.88
C LEU A 39 -2.02 -3.46 3.99
N ASP A 40 -1.20 -4.50 4.20
CA ASP A 40 -1.68 -5.87 4.36
C ASP A 40 -2.50 -6.02 5.66
N ILE A 41 -2.11 -5.34 6.76
CA ILE A 41 -2.88 -5.22 8.01
C ILE A 41 -4.21 -4.50 7.78
N PHE A 42 -4.21 -3.37 7.08
CA PHE A 42 -5.44 -2.61 6.84
C PHE A 42 -6.40 -3.25 5.85
N SER A 43 -5.88 -4.03 4.91
CA SER A 43 -6.73 -4.75 3.97
C SER A 43 -7.44 -5.92 4.65
N ASN A 44 -6.83 -6.49 5.70
CA ASN A 44 -7.31 -7.70 6.35
C ASN A 44 -7.22 -7.63 7.90
N PRO A 45 -7.84 -6.64 8.56
CA PRO A 45 -7.66 -6.41 9.99
C PRO A 45 -8.21 -7.56 10.86
N PHE A 46 -9.14 -8.36 10.33
CA PHE A 46 -9.77 -9.48 11.04
C PHE A 46 -9.09 -10.85 10.86
N THR A 47 -8.14 -10.97 9.94
CA THR A 47 -7.47 -12.24 9.64
C THR A 47 -5.95 -12.20 9.85
N ILE A 48 -5.39 -11.01 10.08
CA ILE A 48 -3.98 -10.86 10.43
C ILE A 48 -3.72 -11.44 11.82
N SER A 49 -2.65 -12.24 11.97
CA SER A 49 -2.17 -12.63 13.29
C SER A 49 -1.61 -11.40 14.01
N VAL A 50 -2.12 -11.13 15.21
CA VAL A 50 -1.70 -10.01 16.06
C VAL A 50 -0.20 -10.07 16.33
N GLU A 51 0.38 -11.25 16.51
CA GLU A 51 1.80 -11.42 16.81
C GLU A 51 2.73 -10.98 15.67
N ASN A 52 2.21 -10.98 14.43
CA ASN A 52 2.94 -10.57 13.23
C ASN A 52 2.84 -9.06 12.97
N ALA A 53 1.98 -8.35 13.71
CA ALA A 53 1.85 -6.90 13.60
C ALA A 53 2.90 -6.17 14.44
N PRO A 54 3.27 -4.92 14.08
CA PRO A 54 4.12 -4.07 14.90
C PRO A 54 3.57 -3.94 16.32
N LYS A 55 4.44 -4.03 17.34
CA LYS A 55 4.04 -4.00 18.77
C LYS A 55 3.14 -2.80 19.12
N SER A 56 3.38 -1.65 18.52
CA SER A 56 2.56 -0.45 18.77
C SER A 56 1.11 -0.60 18.29
N MET A 57 0.86 -1.45 17.28
CA MET A 57 -0.46 -1.66 16.68
C MET A 57 -1.20 -2.88 17.23
N GLN A 58 -0.53 -3.76 17.98
CA GLN A 58 -1.11 -5.03 18.43
C GLN A 58 -2.38 -4.84 19.27
N LEU A 59 -2.37 -3.87 20.19
CA LEU A 59 -3.54 -3.55 21.01
C LEU A 59 -4.71 -3.03 20.17
N GLU A 60 -4.43 -2.13 19.23
CA GLU A 60 -5.45 -1.59 18.34
C GLU A 60 -6.08 -2.64 17.43
N ILE A 61 -5.27 -3.60 16.94
CA ILE A 61 -5.75 -4.73 16.15
C ILE A 61 -6.62 -5.65 17.01
N ILE A 62 -6.22 -5.94 18.26
CA ILE A 62 -7.03 -6.74 19.19
C ILE A 62 -8.40 -6.09 19.39
N ASP A 63 -8.41 -4.78 19.65
CA ASP A 63 -9.65 -4.03 19.85
C ASP A 63 -10.56 -4.13 18.63
N ILE A 64 -10.02 -3.90 17.42
CA ILE A 64 -10.77 -4.04 16.16
C ILE A 64 -11.30 -5.47 15.99
N GLN A 65 -10.46 -6.49 16.22
CA GLN A 65 -10.84 -7.89 16.03
C GLN A 65 -11.90 -8.36 17.02
N SER A 66 -11.97 -7.74 18.20
CA SER A 66 -12.94 -8.04 19.25
C SER A 66 -14.33 -7.44 19.02
N ASP A 67 -14.44 -6.44 18.13
CA ASP A 67 -15.68 -5.72 17.87
C ASP A 67 -16.52 -6.43 16.78
N GLN A 68 -17.69 -6.93 17.18
CA GLN A 68 -18.61 -7.64 16.28
C GLN A 68 -19.29 -6.71 15.28
N ASP A 69 -19.54 -5.45 15.63
CA ASP A 69 -20.19 -4.49 14.73
C ASP A 69 -19.21 -4.10 13.61
N LEU A 70 -17.93 -3.89 13.96
CA LEU A 70 -16.87 -3.69 12.97
C LEU A 70 -16.66 -4.95 12.11
N ARG A 71 -16.76 -6.15 12.69
CA ARG A 71 -16.65 -7.40 11.91
C ARG A 71 -17.79 -7.57 10.91
N ASN A 72 -19.01 -7.23 11.30
CA ASN A 72 -20.17 -7.25 10.40
C ASN A 72 -19.97 -6.27 9.24
N LYS A 73 -19.53 -5.04 9.54
CA LYS A 73 -19.20 -4.03 8.51
C LYS A 73 -18.08 -4.47 7.57
N PHE A 74 -17.06 -5.16 8.08
CA PHE A 74 -16.00 -5.72 7.24
C PHE A 74 -16.54 -6.77 6.27
N ASN A 75 -17.46 -7.64 6.73
CA ASN A 75 -18.09 -8.66 5.88
C ASN A 75 -19.01 -8.07 4.80
N GLU A 76 -19.50 -6.83 4.96
CA GLU A 76 -20.23 -6.11 3.91
C GLU A 76 -19.32 -5.71 2.72
N GLY A 77 -17.99 -5.83 2.88
CA GLY A 77 -17.00 -5.62 1.82
C GLY A 77 -16.59 -4.16 1.58
N ASP A 78 -17.08 -3.22 2.40
CA ASP A 78 -16.73 -1.80 2.29
C ASP A 78 -15.72 -1.37 3.35
N LEU A 79 -14.45 -1.53 3.00
CA LEU A 79 -13.33 -1.17 3.87
C LEU A 79 -13.29 0.33 4.20
N LEU A 80 -13.74 1.19 3.26
CA LEU A 80 -13.76 2.63 3.48
C LEU A 80 -14.80 3.02 4.53
N ASN A 81 -15.98 2.40 4.48
CA ASN A 81 -17.02 2.60 5.48
C ASN A 81 -16.64 2.02 6.84
N LEU A 82 -15.95 0.88 6.90
CA LEU A 82 -15.38 0.34 8.13
C LEU A 82 -14.50 1.38 8.84
N TYR A 83 -13.48 1.90 8.15
CA TYR A 83 -12.54 2.86 8.74
C TYR A 83 -13.17 4.23 9.04
N ARG A 84 -14.33 4.55 8.45
CA ARG A 84 -15.11 5.74 8.80
C ARG A 84 -15.86 5.59 10.13
N CYS A 85 -16.21 4.36 10.52
CA CYS A 85 -16.91 4.04 11.77
C CYS A 85 -15.96 3.94 12.98
N ILE A 86 -14.67 3.80 12.74
CA ILE A 86 -13.64 3.71 13.80
C ILE A 86 -13.39 5.11 14.39
N ASP A 87 -13.48 5.25 15.72
CA ASP A 87 -13.26 6.53 16.39
C ASP A 87 -11.83 7.04 16.20
N LYS A 88 -11.70 8.28 15.75
CA LYS A 88 -10.41 8.89 15.34
C LYS A 88 -9.48 9.19 16.53
N ASN A 89 -9.99 9.20 17.76
CA ASN A 89 -9.24 9.55 18.96
C ASN A 89 -8.77 8.31 19.74
N THR A 90 -9.47 7.18 19.58
CA THR A 90 -9.16 5.89 20.22
C THR A 90 -7.96 5.18 19.56
N TYR A 91 -7.78 5.30 18.25
CA TYR A 91 -6.78 4.53 17.51
C TYR A 91 -5.67 5.40 16.91
N LYS A 92 -4.68 5.74 17.73
CA LYS A 92 -3.65 6.73 17.41
C LYS A 92 -2.53 6.20 16.52
N GLU A 93 -2.25 4.90 16.54
CA GLU A 93 -1.29 4.26 15.64
C GLU A 93 -1.93 3.96 14.27
N LEU A 94 -3.23 3.65 14.23
CA LEU A 94 -4.07 3.70 13.02
C LEU A 94 -4.08 5.10 12.39
N ARG A 95 -3.86 6.20 13.13
CA ARG A 95 -3.71 7.54 12.54
C ARG A 95 -2.43 7.72 11.72
N ILE A 96 -1.38 6.91 11.94
CA ILE A 96 -0.21 6.90 11.04
C ILE A 96 -0.67 6.49 9.62
N ASN A 97 -1.81 5.84 9.51
CA ASN A 97 -2.47 5.48 8.26
C ASN A 97 -3.28 6.61 7.59
N GLN A 98 -3.21 7.86 8.08
CA GLN A 98 -3.35 9.03 7.21
C GLN A 98 -2.38 8.97 6.01
N MET A 99 -1.31 8.17 6.09
CA MET A 99 -0.49 7.81 4.93
C MET A 99 -1.27 7.18 3.78
N CYS A 100 -2.40 6.46 4.01
CA CYS A 100 -3.24 5.99 2.90
C CYS A 100 -3.89 7.15 2.11
N GLN A 101 -4.16 8.30 2.74
CA GLN A 101 -4.64 9.49 2.03
C GLN A 101 -3.52 10.19 1.24
N LEU A 102 -2.28 10.19 1.75
CA LEU A 102 -1.12 10.71 1.02
C LEU A 102 -0.73 9.80 -0.15
N ILE A 103 -0.81 8.48 0.01
CA ILE A 103 -0.59 7.52 -1.08
C ILE A 103 -1.62 7.71 -2.20
N TRP A 104 -2.88 8.01 -1.87
CA TRP A 104 -3.93 8.31 -2.86
C TRP A 104 -3.73 9.68 -3.54
N PHE A 105 -3.26 10.70 -2.80
CA PHE A 105 -2.96 12.03 -3.36
C PHE A 105 -1.71 12.06 -4.26
N TYR A 106 -0.69 11.24 -3.99
CA TYR A 106 0.58 11.21 -4.73
C TYR A 106 0.63 10.19 -5.88
N LEU A 107 -0.35 9.27 -5.99
CA LEU A 107 -0.45 8.28 -7.08
C LEU A 107 -1.44 8.66 -8.20
N TYR A 108 -2.27 9.69 -8.00
CA TYR A 108 -3.34 10.09 -8.92
C TYR A 108 -3.41 11.61 -9.17
N MET A 109 -2.27 12.29 -9.07
CA MET A 109 -2.00 13.63 -9.64
C MET A 109 -0.73 13.59 -10.49
#